data_AF-A0A2H0UH88-F1
#
_entry.id   AF-A0A2H0UH88-F1
#
_cell.length_a   1.000
_cell.length_b   1.000
_cell.length_c   1.000
_cell.angle_alpha   90.00
_cell.angle_beta   90.00
_cell.angle_gamma   90.00
#
_symmetry.space_group_name_H-M   'P 1'
#
loop_
_entity.id
_entity.type
_entity.pdbx_description
1 polymer ?
#
loop_
_entity_poly.entity_id
_entity_poly.type
_entity_poly.pdbx_seq_one_letter_code
_entity_poly.pdbx_strand_id
1 'polypeptide(L)'
;MNTITAINQIKYRSERLLLAVLFFTLCGLAGLYFYFLSFSVIHVVINEELSEEMNKVQGEIASLEAVYMEKQHSLSIDLAKNQGYVATGKKIFIDRSNTSVVTQR
;
A
#
# COMPACT_ATOMS: atom_id res chain seq x y z
N MET A 1 29.29 4.53 -54.60
CA MET A 1 30.60 3.87 -54.48
C MET A 1 31.59 4.70 -53.66
N ASN A 2 31.16 5.26 -52.51
CA ASN A 2 31.98 6.16 -51.66
C ASN A 2 32.05 5.73 -50.18
N THR A 3 31.27 4.73 -49.77
CA THR A 3 31.26 4.21 -48.40
C THR A 3 32.42 3.24 -48.16
N ILE A 4 32.79 2.45 -49.18
CA ILE A 4 33.90 1.49 -49.12
C ILE A 4 35.26 2.22 -49.08
N THR A 5 35.38 3.38 -49.75
CA THR A 5 36.60 4.21 -49.71
C THR A 5 36.75 4.95 -48.37
N ALA A 6 35.66 5.32 -47.70
CA ALA A 6 35.70 5.90 -46.34
C ALA A 6 36.18 4.88 -45.29
N ILE A 7 35.77 3.61 -45.41
CA ILE A 7 36.26 2.51 -44.56
C ILE A 7 37.78 2.31 -44.76
N ASN A 8 38.27 2.47 -45.98
CA ASN A 8 39.69 2.35 -46.33
C ASN A 8 40.57 3.55 -45.89
N GLN A 9 39.98 4.68 -45.48
CA GLN A 9 40.74 5.81 -44.93
C GLN A 9 40.88 5.80 -43.41
N ILE A 10 40.35 4.79 -42.71
CA ILE A 10 40.58 4.58 -41.27
C ILE A 10 42.01 4.06 -41.04
N LYS A 11 42.98 4.94 -41.27
CA LYS A 11 44.41 4.66 -41.15
C LYS A 11 44.94 5.05 -39.77
N TYR A 12 44.20 5.84 -38.99
CA TYR A 12 44.58 6.24 -37.64
C TYR A 12 44.07 5.25 -36.58
N ARG A 13 45.00 4.63 -35.85
CA ARG A 13 44.74 3.71 -34.73
C ARG A 13 43.78 4.29 -33.68
N SER A 14 43.77 5.62 -33.52
CA SER A 14 42.91 6.36 -32.60
C SER A 14 41.43 6.36 -33.03
N GLU A 15 41.12 6.56 -34.31
CA GLU A 15 39.73 6.63 -34.80
C GLU A 15 39.03 5.27 -34.69
N ARG A 16 39.75 4.19 -34.97
CA ARG A 16 39.23 2.81 -34.83
C ARG A 16 38.93 2.45 -33.37
N LEU A 17 39.77 2.92 -32.44
CA LEU A 17 39.54 2.76 -31.00
C LEU A 17 38.33 3.56 -30.52
N LEU A 18 38.19 4.82 -30.97
CA LEU A 18 37.04 5.65 -30.61
C LEU A 18 35.72 5.04 -31.09
N LEU A 19 35.68 4.53 -32.32
CA LEU A 19 34.49 3.86 -32.85
C LEU A 19 34.16 2.58 -32.07
N ALA A 20 35.16 1.79 -31.69
CA ALA A 20 34.94 0.58 -30.88
C ALA A 20 34.42 0.92 -29.48
N VAL A 21 34.97 1.95 -28.83
CA VAL A 21 34.51 2.44 -27.52
C VAL A 21 33.08 2.98 -27.62
N LEU A 22 32.77 3.75 -28.65
CA LEU A 22 31.41 4.28 -28.88
C LEU A 22 30.40 3.16 -29.10
N PHE A 23 30.76 2.15 -29.89
CA PHE A 23 29.90 0.98 -30.11
C PHE A 23 29.68 0.20 -28.80
N PHE A 24 30.74 -0.03 -28.03
CA PHE A 24 30.63 -0.73 -26.76
C PHE A 24 29.81 0.03 -25.73
N THR A 25 29.99 1.36 -25.64
CA THR A 25 29.18 2.21 -24.76
C THR A 25 27.73 2.23 -25.19
N LEU A 26 27.43 2.29 -26.49
CA LEU A 26 26.06 2.23 -26.99
C LEU A 26 25.40 0.88 -26.64
N CYS A 27 26.10 -0.24 -26.86
CA CYS A 27 25.62 -1.56 -26.47
C CYS A 27 25.42 -1.67 -24.95
N GLY A 28 26.34 -1.15 -24.15
CA GLY A 28 26.22 -1.10 -22.70
C GLY A 28 25.00 -0.31 -22.24
N LEU A 29 24.76 0.86 -22.84
CA LEU A 29 23.60 1.69 -22.56
C LEU A 29 22.30 0.99 -22.93
N ALA A 30 22.26 0.30 -24.07
CA ALA A 30 21.10 -0.48 -24.50
C ALA A 30 20.80 -1.62 -23.51
N GLY A 31 21.82 -2.38 -23.08
CA GLY A 31 21.66 -3.43 -22.08
C GLY A 31 21.16 -2.90 -20.73
N LEU A 32 21.74 -1.79 -20.27
CA LEU A 32 21.33 -1.12 -19.04
C LEU A 32 19.89 -0.61 -19.14
N TYR A 33 19.49 -0.07 -20.28
CA TYR A 33 18.10 0.35 -20.51
C TYR A 33 17.11 -0.81 -20.35
N PHE A 34 17.37 -1.96 -20.96
CA PHE A 34 16.52 -3.13 -20.79
C PHE A 34 16.49 -3.64 -19.34
N TYR A 35 17.64 -3.63 -18.65
CA TYR A 35 17.70 -3.98 -17.24
C TYR A 35 16.82 -3.06 -16.38
N PHE A 36 16.93 -1.74 -16.56
CA PHE A 36 16.11 -0.77 -15.85
C PHE A 36 14.63 -0.91 -16.19
N LEU A 37 14.30 -1.21 -17.44
CA LEU A 37 12.93 -1.43 -17.86
C LEU A 37 12.32 -2.66 -17.15
N SER A 38 13.02 -3.79 -17.14
CA SER A 38 12.58 -4.99 -16.44
C SER A 38 12.47 -4.76 -14.93
N PHE A 39 13.45 -4.08 -14.34
CA PHE A 39 13.43 -3.75 -12.92
C PHE A 39 12.25 -2.84 -12.55
N SER A 40 11.95 -1.84 -13.39
CA SER A 40 10.82 -0.94 -13.19
C SER A 40 9.49 -1.68 -13.18
N VAL A 41 9.29 -2.60 -14.13
CA VAL A 41 8.06 -3.42 -14.19
C VAL A 41 7.93 -4.29 -12.94
N ILE A 42 8.99 -4.99 -12.55
CA ILE A 42 8.99 -5.86 -11.36
C ILE A 42 8.71 -5.04 -10.10
N HIS A 43 9.33 -3.86 -9.97
CA HIS A 43 9.12 -3.00 -8.81
C HIS A 43 7.66 -2.58 -8.67
N VAL A 44 7.00 -2.21 -9.78
CA VAL A 44 5.57 -1.86 -9.75
C VAL A 44 4.71 -3.06 -9.35
N VAL A 45 4.97 -4.23 -9.92
CA VAL A 45 4.22 -5.46 -9.58
C VAL A 45 4.37 -5.84 -8.12
N ILE A 46 5.61 -5.84 -7.59
CA ILE A 46 5.87 -6.17 -6.18
C ILE A 46 5.16 -5.19 -5.24
N ASN A 47 5.14 -3.89 -5.57
CA ASN A 47 4.43 -2.91 -4.75
C ASN A 47 2.92 -3.14 -4.75
N GLU A 48 2.36 -3.57 -5.88
CA GLU A 48 0.94 -3.91 -5.95
C GLU A 48 0.62 -5.15 -5.10
N GLU A 49 1.43 -6.20 -5.23
CA GLU A 49 1.28 -7.43 -4.43
C GLU A 49 1.40 -7.15 -2.92
N LEU A 50 2.37 -6.34 -2.51
CA LEU A 50 2.53 -5.90 -1.11
C LEU A 50 1.33 -5.11 -0.61
N SER A 51 0.78 -4.22 -1.44
CA SER A 51 -0.41 -3.42 -1.10
C SER A 51 -1.63 -4.33 -0.90
N GLU A 52 -1.83 -5.31 -1.79
CA GLU A 52 -2.90 -6.30 -1.67
C GLU A 52 -2.76 -7.16 -0.41
N GLU A 53 -1.56 -7.67 -0.13
CA GLU A 53 -1.28 -8.47 1.06
C GLU A 53 -1.51 -7.65 2.34
N MET A 54 -1.06 -6.40 2.36
CA MET A 54 -1.29 -5.50 3.48
C MET A 54 -2.79 -5.28 3.74
N ASN A 55 -3.58 -5.07 2.68
CA ASN A 55 -5.03 -4.91 2.81
C ASN A 55 -5.70 -6.18 3.34
N LYS A 56 -5.25 -7.36 2.89
CA LYS A 56 -5.76 -8.65 3.38
C LYS A 56 -5.49 -8.83 4.87
N VAL A 57 -4.25 -8.58 5.31
CA VAL A 57 -3.88 -8.67 6.73
C VAL A 57 -4.66 -7.67 7.59
N GLN A 58 -4.85 -6.44 7.11
CA GLN A 58 -5.68 -5.46 7.81
C GLN A 58 -7.14 -5.91 7.94
N GLY A 59 -7.70 -6.55 6.90
CA GLY A 59 -9.04 -7.12 6.95
C GLY A 59 -9.16 -8.24 8.00
N GLU A 60 -8.15 -9.11 8.09
CA GLU A 60 -8.09 -10.16 9.11
C GLU A 60 -8.01 -9.57 10.52
N ILE A 61 -7.19 -8.54 10.74
CA ILE A 61 -7.10 -7.83 12.01
C ILE A 61 -8.45 -7.20 12.37
N ALA A 62 -9.10 -6.50 11.45
CA ALA A 62 -10.39 -5.87 11.70
C ALA A 62 -11.48 -6.90 12.06
N SER A 63 -11.45 -8.07 11.42
CA SER A 63 -12.33 -9.19 11.78
C SER A 63 -12.04 -9.69 13.20
N LEU A 64 -10.77 -9.85 13.56
CA LEU A 64 -10.36 -10.27 14.89
C LEU A 64 -10.75 -9.24 15.96
N GLU A 65 -10.59 -7.95 15.67
CA GLU A 65 -11.02 -6.85 16.54
C GLU A 65 -12.53 -6.85 16.75
N ALA A 66 -13.32 -7.07 15.69
CA ALA A 66 -14.77 -7.18 15.83
C ALA A 66 -15.17 -8.34 16.76
N VAL A 67 -14.54 -9.51 16.60
CA VAL A 67 -14.76 -10.67 17.47
C VAL A 67 -14.34 -10.36 18.92
N TYR A 68 -13.19 -9.73 19.11
CA TYR A 68 -12.71 -9.31 20.42
C TYR A 68 -13.70 -8.35 21.10
N MET A 69 -14.19 -7.33 20.39
CA MET A 69 -15.17 -6.38 20.91
C MET A 69 -16.49 -7.06 21.30
N GLU A 70 -16.96 -8.02 20.51
CA GLU A 70 -18.17 -8.80 20.83
C GLU A 70 -17.99 -9.65 22.09
N LYS A 71 -16.84 -10.32 22.23
CA LYS A 71 -16.50 -11.10 23.43
C LYS A 71 -16.34 -10.20 24.65
N GLN A 72 -15.70 -9.04 24.51
CA GLN A 72 -15.57 -8.07 25.58
C GLN A 72 -16.95 -7.52 26.01
N HIS A 73 -17.83 -7.23 25.05
CA HIS A 73 -19.17 -6.73 25.33
C HIS A 73 -20.02 -7.78 26.06
N SER A 74 -20.01 -9.03 25.57
CA SER A 74 -20.71 -10.13 26.23
C SER A 74 -20.19 -10.41 27.64
N LEU A 75 -18.87 -10.39 27.86
CA LEU A 75 -18.27 -10.51 29.19
C LEU A 75 -18.69 -9.36 30.11
N SER A 76 -18.73 -8.14 29.59
CA SER A 76 -19.15 -6.96 30.36
C SER A 76 -20.63 -7.05 30.78
N ILE A 77 -21.50 -7.55 29.89
CA ILE A 77 -22.91 -7.81 30.21
C ILE A 77 -23.04 -8.90 31.27
N ASP A 78 -22.28 -9.99 31.14
CA ASP A 78 -22.34 -11.11 32.09
C ASP A 78 -21.84 -10.70 33.48
N LEU A 79 -20.73 -9.95 33.55
CA LEU A 79 -20.22 -9.39 34.79
C LEU A 79 -21.20 -8.39 35.43
N ALA A 80 -21.83 -7.53 34.63
CA ALA A 80 -22.85 -6.60 35.14
C ALA A 80 -24.05 -7.37 35.70
N LYS A 81 -24.51 -8.43 35.02
CA LYS A 81 -25.63 -9.26 35.48
C LYS A 81 -25.28 -10.04 36.76
N ASN A 82 -24.08 -10.60 36.85
CA ASN A 82 -23.60 -11.33 38.03
C ASN A 82 -23.39 -10.43 39.25
N GLN A 83 -23.12 -9.14 39.06
CA GLN A 83 -23.08 -8.13 40.13
C GLN A 83 -24.47 -7.54 40.46
N GLY A 84 -25.54 -8.06 39.85
CA GLY A 84 -26.92 -7.66 40.15
C GLY A 84 -27.41 -6.40 39.44
N TYR A 85 -26.67 -5.88 38.44
CA TYR A 85 -27.09 -4.75 37.64
C TYR A 85 -28.15 -5.17 36.61
N VAL A 86 -29.25 -4.40 36.55
CA VAL A 86 -30.40 -4.65 35.65
C VAL A 86 -30.35 -3.66 34.49
N ALA A 87 -30.60 -4.13 33.27
CA ALA A 87 -30.61 -3.27 32.08
C ALA A 87 -31.68 -2.17 32.21
N THR A 88 -31.24 -0.91 32.30
CA THR A 88 -32.15 0.25 32.35
C THR A 88 -32.76 0.49 30.97
N GLY A 89 -34.00 0.06 30.78
CA GLY A 89 -34.77 0.20 29.53
C GLY A 89 -35.39 1.58 29.28
N LYS A 90 -35.26 2.55 30.21
CA LYS A 90 -35.87 3.87 30.06
C LYS A 90 -35.00 4.97 30.66
N LYS A 91 -34.10 5.52 29.84
CA LYS A 91 -33.29 6.68 30.20
C LYS A 91 -34.17 7.93 30.08
N ILE A 92 -34.68 8.41 31.21
CA ILE A 92 -35.38 9.70 31.27
C ILE A 92 -34.32 10.79 31.16
N PHE A 93 -34.23 11.44 29.99
CA PHE A 93 -33.40 12.62 29.80
C PHE A 93 -34.11 13.80 30.45
N ILE A 94 -33.58 14.26 31.59
CA ILE A 94 -34.04 15.49 32.21
C ILE A 94 -33.24 16.63 31.59
N ASP A 95 -33.86 17.30 30.62
CA ASP A 95 -33.34 18.55 30.09
C ASP A 95 -33.61 19.67 31.11
N ARG A 96 -32.54 20.27 31.61
CA ARG A 96 -32.60 21.31 32.65
C ARG A 96 -32.91 22.71 32.05
N SER A 97 -33.07 22.80 30.73
CA SER A 97 -33.35 24.05 30.01
C SER A 97 -34.83 24.43 29.93
N ASN A 98 -35.75 23.49 30.19
CA ASN A 98 -37.19 23.77 30.18
C ASN A 98 -37.81 23.38 31.52
N THR A 99 -37.91 24.36 32.40
CA THR A 99 -38.77 24.34 33.58
C THR A 99 -40.23 24.27 33.15
N SER A 100 -40.73 23.10 32.80
CA SER A 100 -42.15 22.79 32.90
C SER A 100 -42.32 21.30 33.21
N VAL A 101 -42.52 21.03 34.50
CA VAL A 101 -42.92 19.73 35.01
C VAL A 101 -44.33 19.46 34.48
N VAL A 102 -44.46 18.63 33.45
CA VAL A 102 -45.75 18.07 33.04
C VAL A 102 -45.97 16.81 33.88
N THR A 103 -46.62 16.97 35.02
CA THR A 103 -47.29 15.86 35.72
C THR A 103 -48.49 15.42 34.89
N GLN A 104 -48.41 14.27 34.22
CA GLN A 104 -49.60 13.54 33.82
C GLN A 104 -50.17 12.80 35.04
N ARG A 105 -51.44 13.10 35.32
CA ARG A 105 -52.31 12.43 36.29
C ARG A 105 -52.81 11.11 35.73
#